data_AF-A0A1V9Y9F6-F1
#
_entry.id   AF-A0A1V9Y9F6-F1
#
_cell.length_a   1.000
_cell.length_b   1.000
_cell.length_c   1.000
_cell.angle_alpha   90.00
_cell.angle_beta   90.00
_cell.angle_gamma   90.00
#
_symmetry.space_group_name_H-M   'P 1'
#
loop_
_entity.id
_entity.type
_entity.pdbx_description
1 polymer ?
#
loop_
_entity_poly.entity_id
_entity_poly.type
_entity_poly.pdbx_seq_one_letter_code
_entity_poly.pdbx_strand_id
1 'polypeptide(L)'
;MANKNRLVWYILVDDQGEPYKGTRASSVDIPSSYVIDQFAKAVKAEYSDSHLAGIAPSDLLVYANKTAFDEGNSLEEDESIQNYGRSKKDALWVVVPSNDLAATLAPSVFWW
;
A
#
# COMPACT_ATOMS: atom_id res chain seq x y z
N MET A 1 -22.55 8.26 15.54
CA MET A 1 -22.28 8.96 14.27
C MET A 1 -22.28 7.90 13.17
N ALA A 2 -23.00 8.10 12.07
CA ALA A 2 -22.97 7.14 10.97
C ALA A 2 -21.57 7.15 10.33
N ASN A 3 -20.90 6.00 10.30
CA ASN A 3 -19.66 5.83 9.55
C ASN A 3 -20.01 5.90 8.07
N LYS A 4 -19.86 7.09 7.46
CA LYS A 4 -20.17 7.29 6.05
C LYS A 4 -19.02 6.74 5.23
N ASN A 5 -19.35 5.93 4.23
CA ASN A 5 -18.40 5.56 3.20
C ASN A 5 -17.90 6.80 2.44
N ARG A 6 -16.63 6.75 2.04
CA ARG A 6 -16.04 7.74 1.16
C ARG A 6 -15.00 7.07 0.27
N LEU A 7 -14.75 7.71 -0.86
CA LEU A 7 -13.59 7.39 -1.68
C LEU A 7 -12.30 7.79 -0.96
N VAL A 8 -11.38 6.83 -0.90
CA VAL A 8 -10.01 7.01 -0.44
C VAL A 8 -9.09 6.73 -1.62
N TRP A 9 -8.43 7.79 -2.09
CA TRP A 9 -7.51 7.72 -3.21
C TRP A 9 -6.15 7.17 -2.80
N TYR A 10 -5.57 6.33 -3.64
CA TYR A 10 -4.26 5.73 -3.41
C TYR A 10 -3.54 5.45 -4.73
N ILE A 11 -2.24 5.22 -4.66
CA ILE A 11 -1.41 4.72 -5.76
C ILE A 11 -0.54 3.56 -5.26
N LEU A 12 -0.43 2.50 -6.07
CA LEU A 12 0.54 1.44 -5.80
C LEU A 12 1.90 1.86 -6.37
N VAL A 13 2.94 1.76 -5.55
CA VAL A 13 4.31 2.04 -5.95
C VAL A 13 5.23 0.89 -5.52
N ASP A 14 6.37 0.75 -6.16
CA ASP A 14 7.45 -0.13 -5.71
C ASP A 14 8.32 0.53 -4.63
N ASP A 15 9.35 -0.17 -4.18
CA ASP A 15 10.28 0.30 -3.16
C ASP A 15 11.14 1.50 -3.61
N GLN A 16 11.14 1.83 -4.90
CA GLN A 16 11.79 3.00 -5.48
C GLN A 16 10.83 4.19 -5.62
N GLY A 17 9.54 4.01 -5.32
CA GLY A 17 8.51 5.04 -5.46
C GLY A 17 7.99 5.20 -6.90
N GLU A 18 8.30 4.26 -7.79
CA GLU A 18 7.79 4.22 -9.16
C GLU A 18 6.45 3.48 -9.21
N PRO A 19 5.58 3.77 -10.20
CA PRO A 19 4.27 3.12 -10.29
C PRO A 19 4.39 1.60 -10.42
N TYR A 20 3.86 0.87 -9.44
CA TYR A 20 4.03 -0.58 -9.37
C TYR A 20 3.39 -1.24 -10.58
N LYS A 21 4.18 -1.96 -11.39
CA LYS A 21 3.73 -2.67 -12.62
C LYS A 21 2.89 -1.77 -13.57
N GLY A 22 3.19 -0.48 -13.63
CA GLY A 22 2.48 0.47 -14.50
C GLY A 22 1.07 0.83 -14.04
N THR A 23 0.73 0.56 -12.77
CA THR A 23 -0.54 0.98 -12.16
C THR A 23 -0.65 2.50 -12.11
N ARG A 24 -1.87 2.98 -11.88
CA ARG A 24 -2.19 4.41 -11.75
C ARG A 24 -2.96 4.61 -10.45
N ALA A 25 -3.09 5.86 -10.01
CA ALA A 25 -3.91 6.15 -8.85
C ALA A 25 -5.35 5.66 -9.03
N SER A 26 -5.85 4.95 -8.02
CA SER A 26 -7.20 4.38 -7.92
C SER A 26 -7.85 4.83 -6.61
N SER A 27 -9.04 4.34 -6.31
CA SER A 27 -9.74 4.64 -5.07
C SER A 27 -10.63 3.50 -4.62
N VAL A 28 -10.65 3.23 -3.30
CA VAL A 28 -11.61 2.32 -2.65
C VAL A 28 -12.72 3.13 -1.99
N ASP A 29 -13.96 2.61 -2.00
CA ASP A 29 -15.06 3.17 -1.21
C ASP A 29 -15.17 2.46 0.15
N ILE A 30 -14.71 3.13 1.22
CA ILE A 30 -14.63 2.55 2.56
C ILE A 30 -15.16 3.49 3.64
N PRO A 31 -15.58 2.97 4.80
CA PRO A 31 -15.99 3.80 5.94
C PRO A 31 -14.87 4.74 6.41
N SER A 32 -15.22 5.98 6.75
CA SER A 32 -14.26 6.95 7.29
C SER A 32 -13.67 6.56 8.66
N SER A 33 -14.25 5.57 9.33
CA SER A 33 -13.79 5.03 10.61
C SER A 33 -12.72 3.96 10.47
N TYR A 34 -12.33 3.59 9.24
CA TYR A 34 -11.31 2.58 9.02
C TYR A 34 -9.94 3.08 9.49
N VAL A 35 -9.11 2.11 9.86
CA VAL A 35 -7.68 2.32 10.12
C VAL A 35 -6.85 1.87 8.91
N ILE A 36 -5.55 2.14 8.93
CA ILE A 36 -4.63 1.81 7.82
C ILE A 36 -4.63 0.31 7.50
N ASP A 37 -4.64 -0.59 8.49
CA ASP A 37 -4.73 -2.05 8.25
C ASP A 37 -6.00 -2.42 7.44
N GLN A 38 -7.15 -1.87 7.82
CA GLN A 38 -8.41 -2.14 7.13
C GLN A 38 -8.42 -1.56 5.72
N PHE A 39 -7.77 -0.42 5.52
CA PHE A 39 -7.55 0.17 4.21
C PHE A 39 -6.62 -0.71 3.34
N ALA A 40 -5.49 -1.20 3.87
CA ALA A 40 -4.57 -2.08 3.14
C ALA A 40 -5.27 -3.39 2.71
N LYS A 41 -6.12 -3.96 3.57
CA LYS A 41 -6.99 -5.11 3.22
C LYS A 41 -7.95 -4.79 2.08
N ALA A 42 -8.54 -3.59 2.07
CA ALA A 42 -9.42 -3.16 0.98
C ALA A 42 -8.66 -3.00 -0.35
N VAL A 43 -7.48 -2.39 -0.33
CA VAL A 43 -6.61 -2.27 -1.52
C VAL A 43 -6.21 -3.66 -2.03
N LYS A 44 -5.78 -4.56 -1.14
CA LYS A 44 -5.44 -5.94 -1.51
C LYS A 44 -6.61 -6.68 -2.14
N ALA A 45 -7.84 -6.43 -1.70
CA ALA A 45 -9.02 -7.08 -2.26
C ALA A 45 -9.22 -6.72 -3.74
N GLU A 46 -8.94 -5.46 -4.14
CA GLU A 46 -9.05 -5.00 -5.54
C GLU A 46 -8.04 -5.68 -6.48
N TYR A 47 -6.90 -6.15 -5.95
CA TYR A 47 -5.82 -6.76 -6.73
C TYR A 47 -5.52 -8.21 -6.35
N SER A 48 -6.47 -8.88 -5.69
CA SER A 48 -6.25 -10.15 -5.02
C SER A 48 -5.81 -11.30 -5.94
N ASP A 49 -6.16 -11.21 -7.22
CA ASP A 49 -5.87 -12.17 -8.29
C ASP A 49 -4.90 -11.61 -9.35
N SER A 50 -4.37 -10.40 -9.15
CA SER A 50 -3.53 -9.70 -10.13
C SER A 50 -2.22 -9.19 -9.53
N HIS A 51 -2.11 -7.88 -9.31
CA HIS A 51 -0.87 -7.20 -8.96
C HIS A 51 -0.35 -7.61 -7.58
N LEU A 52 -1.26 -7.89 -6.65
CA LEU A 52 -0.98 -8.25 -5.26
C LEU A 52 -1.22 -9.74 -4.97
N ALA A 53 -1.28 -10.58 -6.01
CA ALA A 53 -1.36 -12.02 -5.83
C ALA A 53 -0.10 -12.53 -5.09
N GLY A 54 -0.30 -13.21 -3.96
CA GLY A 54 0.79 -13.73 -3.13
C GLY A 54 1.41 -12.72 -2.15
N ILE A 55 0.91 -11.49 -2.09
CA ILE A 55 1.34 -10.46 -1.13
C ILE A 55 0.28 -10.35 -0.03
N ALA A 56 0.70 -10.40 1.23
CA ALA A 56 -0.24 -10.20 2.35
C ALA A 56 -0.53 -8.70 2.49
N PRO A 57 -1.74 -8.32 2.94
CA PRO A 57 -2.06 -6.91 3.19
C PRO A 57 -1.14 -6.28 4.26
N SER A 58 -0.62 -7.08 5.20
CA SER A 58 0.36 -6.68 6.22
C SER A 58 1.75 -6.37 5.66
N ASP A 59 2.05 -6.84 4.44
CA ASP A 59 3.33 -6.57 3.81
C ASP A 59 3.32 -5.20 3.10
N LEU A 60 2.14 -4.60 2.91
CA LEU A 60 2.00 -3.29 2.28
C LEU A 60 2.34 -2.18 3.27
N LEU A 61 3.28 -1.31 2.89
CA LEU A 61 3.57 -0.10 3.65
C LEU A 61 2.74 1.06 3.09
N VAL A 62 2.11 1.83 3.97
CA VAL A 62 1.22 2.92 3.56
C VAL A 62 1.79 4.25 4.06
N TYR A 63 1.92 5.21 3.16
CA TYR A 63 2.40 6.56 3.44
C TYR A 63 1.33 7.58 3.10
N ALA A 64 1.29 8.70 3.83
CA ALA A 64 0.30 9.76 3.60
C ALA A 64 0.37 10.36 2.19
N ASN A 65 1.57 10.46 1.61
CA ASN A 65 1.86 11.03 0.30
C ASN A 65 3.34 10.74 -0.09
N LYS A 66 3.77 11.26 -1.24
CA LYS A 66 5.16 11.13 -1.72
C LYS A 66 6.19 11.69 -0.73
N THR A 67 5.93 12.84 -0.12
CA THR A 67 6.88 13.45 0.82
C THR A 67 7.09 12.56 2.04
N ALA A 68 6.02 11.99 2.60
CA ALA A 68 6.11 11.03 3.69
C ALA A 68 6.90 9.77 3.30
N PHE A 69 6.75 9.30 2.05
CA PHE A 69 7.55 8.21 1.51
C PHE A 69 9.04 8.58 1.42
N ASP A 70 9.37 9.75 0.84
CA ASP A 70 10.74 10.24 0.71
C ASP A 70 11.42 10.41 2.10
N GLU A 71 10.65 10.71 3.15
CA GLU A 71 11.11 10.82 4.53
C GLU A 71 11.16 9.48 5.29
N GLY A 72 10.62 8.40 4.71
CA GLY A 72 10.52 7.09 5.37
C GLY A 72 9.48 7.02 6.49
N ASN A 73 8.53 7.96 6.54
CA ASN A 73 7.51 8.09 7.58
C ASN A 73 6.21 7.36 7.17
N SER A 74 6.18 6.04 7.33
CA SER A 74 4.96 5.25 7.10
C SER A 74 3.91 5.52 8.17
N LEU A 75 2.63 5.42 7.80
CA LEU A 75 1.51 5.48 8.74
C LEU A 75 1.42 4.18 9.54
N GLU A 76 1.02 4.29 10.80
CA GLU A 76 0.82 3.14 11.68
C GLU A 76 -0.48 2.40 11.34
N GLU A 77 -0.52 1.09 11.59
CA GLU A 77 -1.64 0.23 11.20
C GLU A 77 -2.98 0.60 11.84
N ASP A 78 -2.95 1.13 13.07
CA ASP A 78 -4.11 1.58 13.84
C ASP A 78 -4.47 3.05 13.62
N GLU A 79 -3.71 3.76 12.79
CA GLU A 79 -3.97 5.15 12.49
C GLU A 79 -5.25 5.31 11.67
N SER A 80 -6.04 6.33 12.00
CA SER A 80 -7.32 6.58 11.33
C SER A 80 -7.13 7.08 9.89
N ILE A 81 -7.82 6.45 8.93
CA ILE A 81 -7.81 6.86 7.52
C ILE A 81 -8.53 8.19 7.28
N GLN A 82 -9.27 8.72 8.26
CA GLN A 82 -10.20 9.85 8.08
C GLN A 82 -9.58 11.09 7.41
N ASN A 83 -8.27 11.31 7.60
CA ASN A 83 -7.57 12.49 7.12
C ASN A 83 -6.82 12.32 5.79
N TYR A 84 -6.74 11.11 5.23
CA TYR A 84 -5.86 10.79 4.10
C TYR A 84 -6.61 10.52 2.78
N GLY A 85 -5.95 10.57 1.62
CA GLY A 85 -6.56 10.12 0.35
C GLY A 85 -7.83 10.88 -0.05
N ARG A 86 -7.96 12.16 0.31
CA ARG A 86 -9.15 12.97 0.03
C ARG A 86 -9.29 13.34 -1.45
N SER A 87 -8.19 13.28 -2.18
CA SER A 87 -8.13 13.61 -3.60
C SER A 87 -7.03 12.80 -4.27
N LYS A 88 -7.04 12.73 -5.61
CA LYS A 88 -5.95 12.11 -6.39
C LYS A 88 -4.59 12.80 -6.19
N LYS A 89 -4.56 14.09 -5.82
CA LYS A 89 -3.31 14.82 -5.53
C LYS A 89 -2.70 14.43 -4.19
N ASP A 90 -3.56 14.06 -3.23
CA ASP A 90 -3.21 13.65 -1.87
C ASP A 90 -3.47 12.15 -1.67
N ALA A 91 -3.28 11.37 -2.74
CA ALA A 91 -3.47 9.93 -2.72
C ALA A 91 -2.45 9.30 -1.77
N LEU A 92 -2.88 8.30 -0.99
CA LEU A 92 -1.95 7.51 -0.18
C LEU A 92 -1.00 6.73 -1.08
N TRP A 93 0.24 6.63 -0.65
CA TRP A 93 1.27 5.85 -1.31
C TRP A 93 1.30 4.47 -0.67
N VAL A 94 0.89 3.45 -1.42
CA VAL A 94 0.89 2.06 -0.97
C VAL A 94 2.08 1.38 -1.64
N VAL A 95 3.15 1.19 -0.86
CA VAL A 95 4.38 0.56 -1.31
C VAL A 95 4.19 -0.95 -1.27
N VAL A 96 4.45 -1.57 -2.40
CA VAL A 96 4.49 -3.01 -2.54
C VAL A 96 5.94 -3.44 -2.40
N PRO A 97 6.31 -4.17 -1.33
CA PRO A 97 7.69 -4.60 -1.16
C PRO A 97 8.10 -5.54 -2.28
N SER A 98 9.31 -5.36 -2.78
CA SER A 98 9.95 -6.32 -3.67
C SER A 98 10.31 -7.57 -2.86
N ASN A 99 9.63 -8.70 -3.11
CA ASN A 99 9.90 -10.01 -2.48
C ASN A 99 11.28 -10.62 -2.86
N ASP A 100 12.20 -9.83 -3.43
CA ASP A 100 13.54 -10.27 -3.88
C ASP A 100 14.48 -10.67 -2.71
N LEU A 101 14.02 -10.55 -1.47
CA LEU A 101 14.70 -11.10 -0.30
C LEU A 101 14.70 -12.64 -0.24
N ALA A 102 13.87 -13.32 -1.06
CA ALA A 102 14.00 -14.78 -1.25
C ALA A 102 15.13 -15.16 -2.22
N ALA A 103 15.58 -14.25 -3.09
CA ALA A 103 16.64 -14.52 -4.08
C ALA A 103 18.04 -14.10 -3.60
N THR A 104 18.12 -13.15 -2.68
CA THR A 104 19.41 -12.54 -2.27
C THR A 104 20.10 -13.24 -1.08
N LEU A 105 19.43 -14.14 -0.37
CA LEU A 105 19.98 -14.85 0.81
C LEU A 105 20.26 -16.34 0.62
N ALA A 106 20.16 -16.88 -0.60
CA ALA A 106 20.84 -18.13 -0.90
C ALA A 106 22.29 -17.79 -1.28
N PRO A 107 23.30 -17.92 -0.39
CA PRO A 107 24.65 -18.00 -0.88
C PRO A 107 24.68 -19.23 -1.81
N SER A 108 24.92 -18.98 -3.09
CA SER A 108 25.28 -20.01 -4.07
C SER A 108 26.55 -20.71 -3.58
N VAL A 109 26.38 -21.67 -2.68
CA VAL A 109 27.40 -22.62 -2.27
C VAL A 109 27.17 -23.88 -3.10
N PHE A 110 27.67 -23.85 -4.33
CA PHE A 110 27.85 -25.05 -5.12
C PHE A 110 29.17 -25.71 -4.68
N TRP A 111 29.07 -26.82 -3.95
CA TRP A 111 30.21 -27.69 -3.66
C TRP A 111 29.85 -29.17 -3.79
N TRP A 112 29.34 -29.63 -4.94
CA TRP A 112 29.50 -31.02 -5.43
C TRP A 112 29.25 -31.04 -6.95
#